data_AF-A0A2D4P4D5-F1
#
_entry.id   AF-A0A2D4P4D5-F1
#
_cell.length_a   1.000
_cell.length_b   1.000
_cell.length_c   1.000
_cell.angle_alpha   90.00
_cell.angle_beta   90.00
_cell.angle_gamma   90.00
#
_symmetry.space_group_name_H-M   'P 1'
#
loop_
_entity.id
_entity.type
_entity.pdbx_description
1 polymer ?
#
loop_
_entity_poly.entity_id
_entity_poly.type
_entity_poly.pdbx_seq_one_letter_code
_entity_poly.pdbx_strand_id
1 'polypeptide(L)'
;EWPPYVPQSNSTAGPAFYTGVFKTPGINYDTYVKFPGWSKGQIWIKGFNLGRFWPVRGPQQTLFVPGFLLSTSVLNTVVVLELQNAPSNPKVLFLDRPVLNSTYSFSLKDMK
;
A
#
# COMPACT_ATOMS: atom_id res chain seq x y z
N GLU A 1 42.24 -1.95 -0.89
CA GLU A 1 40.97 -1.84 -1.64
C GLU A 1 39.88 -1.48 -0.65
N TRP A 2 39.23 -0.33 -0.86
CA TRP A 2 38.17 0.21 -0.02
C TRP A 2 36.84 -0.55 -0.26
N PRO A 3 35.93 -0.65 0.73
CA PRO A 3 34.59 -1.19 0.51
C PRO A 3 33.80 -0.29 -0.48
N PRO A 4 32.90 -0.85 -1.31
CA PRO A 4 32.13 -0.07 -2.25
C PRO A 4 31.17 0.86 -1.50
N TYR A 5 31.12 2.12 -1.95
CA TYR A 5 30.14 3.11 -1.50
C TYR A 5 28.72 2.57 -1.74
N VAL A 6 27.93 2.42 -0.67
CA VAL A 6 26.49 2.16 -0.76
C VAL A 6 25.80 3.52 -0.77
N PRO A 7 25.16 3.94 -1.87
CA PRO A 7 24.45 5.22 -1.90
C PRO A 7 23.30 5.16 -0.90
N GLN A 8 23.40 5.93 0.18
CA GLN A 8 22.28 6.18 1.05
C GLN A 8 21.41 7.24 0.36
N SER A 9 20.53 6.77 -0.53
CA SER A 9 19.59 7.64 -1.24
C SER A 9 18.63 8.28 -0.24
N ASN A 10 18.83 9.56 0.06
CA ASN A 10 17.95 10.34 0.92
C ASN A 10 16.66 10.80 0.20
N SER A 11 16.42 10.32 -1.02
CA SER A 11 15.15 10.52 -1.74
C SER A 11 14.71 9.22 -2.39
N THR A 12 13.61 8.63 -1.92
CA THR A 12 12.85 7.62 -2.66
C THR A 12 12.07 8.29 -3.80
N ALA A 13 12.75 9.10 -4.60
CA ALA A 13 12.15 9.77 -5.74
C ALA A 13 12.10 8.77 -6.90
N GLY A 14 10.89 8.35 -7.25
CA GLY A 14 10.64 7.43 -8.37
C GLY A 14 10.13 6.05 -7.93
N PRO A 15 9.84 5.17 -8.91
CA PRO A 15 9.21 3.90 -8.64
C PRO A 15 10.04 2.99 -7.73
N ALA A 16 9.43 2.46 -6.67
CA ALA A 16 10.10 1.58 -5.72
C ALA A 16 9.16 0.50 -5.17
N PHE A 17 9.76 -0.64 -4.81
CA PHE A 17 9.08 -1.72 -4.11
C PHE A 17 9.27 -1.59 -2.60
N TYR A 18 8.19 -1.77 -1.85
CA TYR A 18 8.15 -1.79 -0.40
C TYR A 18 7.60 -3.14 0.05
N THR A 19 8.31 -3.81 0.95
CA THR A 19 7.94 -5.13 1.43
C THR A 19 7.70 -5.09 2.94
N GLY A 20 6.63 -5.74 3.39
CA GLY A 20 6.31 -5.90 4.80
C GLY A 20 5.71 -7.27 5.08
N VAL A 21 5.62 -7.64 6.36
CA VAL A 21 5.00 -8.89 6.81
C VAL A 21 4.05 -8.63 7.98
N PHE A 22 2.96 -9.38 8.08
CA PHE A 22 2.03 -9.29 9.20
C PHE A 22 1.45 -10.65 9.60
N LYS A 23 1.03 -10.76 10.87
CA LYS A 23 0.24 -11.89 11.39
C LYS A 23 -1.24 -11.50 11.40
N THR A 24 -2.13 -12.45 11.10
CA THR A 24 -3.57 -12.25 11.32
C THR A 24 -3.91 -12.52 12.79
N PRO A 25 -5.01 -11.96 13.32
CA PRO A 25 -5.42 -12.14 14.72
C PRO A 25 -6.02 -13.53 15.03
N GLY A 26 -5.73 -14.55 14.22
CA GLY A 26 -6.19 -15.93 14.44
C GLY A 26 -7.40 -16.38 13.63
N ILE A 27 -8.04 -15.51 12.85
CA ILE A 27 -9.12 -15.85 11.92
C ILE A 27 -8.90 -15.13 10.58
N ASN A 28 -9.23 -15.81 9.46
CA ASN A 28 -9.14 -15.28 8.11
C ASN A 28 -10.52 -14.81 7.60
N TYR A 29 -10.89 -13.57 7.92
CA TYR A 29 -12.03 -12.92 7.29
C TYR A 29 -11.61 -12.13 6.05
N ASP A 30 -12.56 -11.92 5.15
CA ASP A 30 -12.44 -10.90 4.12
C ASP A 30 -12.13 -9.53 4.75
N THR A 31 -11.30 -8.75 4.08
CA THR A 31 -10.89 -7.43 4.56
C THR A 31 -10.64 -6.46 3.40
N TYR A 32 -10.30 -5.22 3.73
CA TYR A 32 -10.05 -4.16 2.78
C TYR A 32 -8.74 -3.46 3.10
N VAL A 33 -7.79 -3.46 2.17
CA VAL A 33 -6.52 -2.75 2.36
C VAL A 33 -6.65 -1.28 1.96
N LYS A 34 -6.24 -0.36 2.84
CA LYS A 34 -6.19 1.10 2.67
C LYS A 34 -4.74 1.58 2.63
N PHE A 35 -4.51 2.64 1.85
CA PHE A 35 -3.19 3.15 1.50
C PHE A 35 -2.96 4.59 2.01
N PRO A 36 -2.82 4.83 3.33
CA PRO A 36 -2.63 6.16 3.87
C PRO A 36 -1.30 6.78 3.43
N GLY A 37 -1.36 7.93 2.76
CA GLY A 37 -0.18 8.69 2.33
C GLY A 37 0.56 8.15 1.10
N TRP A 38 0.14 7.00 0.56
CA TRP A 38 0.62 6.51 -0.73
C TRP A 38 -0.02 7.29 -1.87
N SER A 39 0.61 7.29 -3.04
CA SER A 39 0.13 8.07 -4.18
C SER A 39 -0.50 7.20 -5.26
N LYS A 40 0.26 6.34 -5.94
CA LYS A 40 -0.27 5.46 -6.99
C LYS A 40 0.59 4.21 -7.17
N GLY A 41 -0.05 3.05 -7.29
CA GLY A 41 0.73 1.83 -7.41
C GLY A 41 -0.04 0.53 -7.62
N GLN A 42 0.66 -0.57 -7.31
CA GLN A 42 0.15 -1.95 -7.29
C GLN A 42 0.46 -2.59 -5.94
N ILE A 43 -0.35 -3.55 -5.52
CA ILE A 43 -0.12 -4.32 -4.29
C ILE A 43 -0.28 -5.82 -4.52
N TRP A 44 0.60 -6.59 -3.91
CA TRP A 44 0.51 -8.04 -3.80
C TRP A 44 0.42 -8.45 -2.34
N ILE A 45 -0.41 -9.45 -2.06
CA ILE A 45 -0.42 -10.14 -0.77
C ILE A 45 -0.13 -11.62 -1.04
N LYS A 46 0.92 -12.15 -0.40
CA LYS A 46 1.42 -13.52 -0.63
C LYS A 46 1.59 -13.86 -2.12
N GLY A 47 2.10 -12.91 -2.89
CA GLY A 47 2.33 -13.05 -4.33
C GLY A 47 1.09 -12.90 -5.22
N PHE A 48 -0.12 -12.86 -4.65
CA PHE A 48 -1.34 -12.60 -5.41
C PHE A 48 -1.48 -11.10 -5.68
N ASN A 49 -1.59 -10.70 -6.95
CA ASN A 49 -1.78 -9.30 -7.33
C ASN A 49 -3.23 -8.86 -7.05
N LEU A 50 -3.41 -8.00 -6.04
CA LEU A 50 -4.73 -7.44 -5.71
C LEU A 50 -5.15 -6.30 -6.64
N GLY A 51 -4.20 -5.75 -7.40
CA GLY A 51 -4.44 -4.74 -8.41
C GLY A 51 -3.98 -3.34 -8.02
N ARG A 52 -4.56 -2.36 -8.72
CA ARG A 52 -4.14 -0.95 -8.69
C ARG A 52 -4.77 -0.19 -7.54
N PHE A 53 -3.96 0.57 -6.81
CA PHE A 53 -4.45 1.65 -5.93
C PHE A 53 -4.12 3.03 -6.50
N TRP A 54 -5.03 3.99 -6.29
CA TRP A 54 -4.80 5.41 -6.60
C TRP A 54 -5.61 6.33 -5.66
N PRO A 55 -5.36 6.29 -4.34
CA PRO A 55 -6.16 6.98 -3.33
C PRO A 55 -6.20 8.49 -3.53
N VAL A 56 -5.14 9.09 -4.07
CA VAL A 56 -5.09 10.54 -4.39
C VAL A 56 -6.17 10.94 -5.41
N ARG A 57 -6.53 10.05 -6.35
CA ARG A 57 -7.59 10.33 -7.33
C ARG A 57 -8.96 9.82 -6.85
N GLY A 58 -9.00 8.66 -6.19
CA GLY A 58 -10.26 8.01 -5.84
C GLY A 58 -11.08 7.57 -7.08
N PRO A 59 -12.39 7.31 -6.94
CA PRO A 59 -13.17 7.31 -5.69
C PRO A 59 -12.84 6.11 -4.78
N GLN A 60 -12.23 5.07 -5.34
CA GLN A 60 -11.82 3.87 -4.64
C GLN A 60 -10.56 4.10 -3.78
N GLN A 61 -10.70 3.98 -2.46
CA GLN A 61 -9.61 4.16 -1.49
C GLN A 61 -9.09 2.84 -0.90
N THR A 62 -9.86 1.77 -1.08
CA THR A 62 -9.54 0.44 -0.56
C THR A 62 -9.60 -0.63 -1.64
N LEU A 63 -8.78 -1.67 -1.51
CA LEU A 63 -8.88 -2.89 -2.32
C LEU A 63 -9.39 -4.05 -1.47
N PHE A 64 -10.28 -4.86 -2.05
CA PHE A 64 -10.78 -6.08 -1.42
C PHE A 64 -9.66 -7.12 -1.30
N VAL A 65 -9.59 -7.78 -0.16
CA VAL A 65 -8.67 -8.87 0.13
C VAL A 65 -9.49 -10.09 0.54
N PRO A 66 -9.58 -11.11 -0.32
CA PRO A 66 -10.27 -12.34 0.02
C PRO A 66 -9.60 -13.04 1.20
N GLY A 67 -10.39 -13.48 2.19
CA GLY A 67 -9.89 -14.12 3.41
C GLY A 67 -9.08 -15.40 3.12
N PHE A 68 -9.42 -16.14 2.06
CA PHE A 68 -8.70 -17.36 1.66
C PHE A 68 -7.23 -17.10 1.29
N LEU A 69 -6.88 -15.86 0.92
CA LEU A 69 -5.51 -15.49 0.59
C LEU A 69 -4.63 -15.44 1.84
N LEU A 70 -5.21 -15.09 2.99
CA LEU A 70 -4.53 -14.89 4.26
C LEU A 70 -4.21 -16.20 4.96
N SER A 71 -3.16 -16.21 5.77
CA SER A 71 -2.80 -17.33 6.65
C SER A 71 -2.80 -16.91 8.11
N THR A 72 -3.36 -17.77 8.95
CA THR A 72 -3.28 -17.70 10.42
C THR A 72 -2.04 -18.41 10.97
N SER A 73 -1.48 -19.37 10.22
CA SER A 73 -0.35 -20.20 10.68
C SER A 73 1.01 -19.63 10.31
N VAL A 74 1.09 -18.80 9.25
CA VAL A 74 2.35 -18.20 8.78
C VAL A 74 2.22 -16.70 8.54
N LEU A 75 3.35 -16.00 8.46
CA LEU A 75 3.39 -14.58 8.12
C LEU A 75 2.86 -14.33 6.71
N ASN A 76 2.10 -13.26 6.56
CA ASN A 76 1.56 -12.80 5.29
C ASN A 76 2.46 -11.69 4.75
N THR A 77 3.09 -11.92 3.60
CA THR A 77 3.92 -10.91 2.92
C THR A 77 3.06 -9.94 2.13
N VAL A 78 3.33 -8.64 2.27
CA VAL A 78 2.77 -7.57 1.46
C VAL A 78 3.90 -6.95 0.65
N VAL A 79 3.67 -6.80 -0.65
CA VAL A 79 4.57 -6.05 -1.53
C VAL A 79 3.78 -4.91 -2.17
N VAL A 80 4.30 -3.69 -2.10
CA VAL A 80 3.71 -2.50 -2.70
C VAL A 80 4.70 -1.94 -3.71
N LEU A 81 4.26 -1.78 -4.95
CA LEU A 81 4.97 -0.96 -5.94
C LEU A 81 4.36 0.44 -5.90
N GLU A 82 5.11 1.42 -5.44
CA GLU A 82 4.77 2.84 -5.49
C GLU A 82 5.44 3.47 -6.72
N LEU A 83 4.72 4.31 -7.45
CA LEU A 83 5.13 4.84 -8.76
C LEU A 83 5.45 6.33 -8.75
N GLN A 84 5.07 7.06 -7.70
CA GLN A 84 5.33 8.50 -7.61
C GLN A 84 6.06 8.85 -6.32
N ASN A 85 5.33 8.91 -5.20
CA ASN A 85 5.85 9.32 -3.91
C ASN A 85 5.32 8.40 -2.81
N ALA A 86 6.24 7.79 -2.07
CA ALA A 86 5.91 7.04 -0.87
C ALA A 86 5.78 7.97 0.35
N PRO A 87 4.93 7.63 1.34
CA PRO A 87 4.87 8.39 2.58
C PRO A 87 6.14 8.19 3.41
N SER A 88 6.45 9.17 4.29
CA SER A 88 7.59 9.09 5.22
C SER A 88 7.53 7.91 6.19
N ASN A 89 6.33 7.40 6.47
CA ASN A 89 6.09 6.19 7.24
C ASN A 89 5.23 5.20 6.43
N PRO A 90 5.85 4.38 5.56
CA PRO A 90 5.17 3.40 4.71
C PRO A 90 4.39 2.38 5.52
N LYS A 91 3.06 2.41 5.39
CA LYS A 91 2.15 1.44 6.01
C LYS A 91 0.89 1.27 5.20
N VAL A 92 0.29 0.10 5.29
CA VAL A 92 -1.07 -0.17 4.82
C VAL A 92 -1.94 -0.51 6.02
N LEU A 93 -3.24 -0.25 5.92
CA LEU A 93 -4.21 -0.56 6.97
C LEU A 93 -5.24 -1.55 6.45
N PHE A 94 -5.63 -2.52 7.26
CA PHE A 94 -6.71 -3.44 6.94
C PHE A 94 -7.98 -3.00 7.67
N LEU A 95 -9.07 -2.86 6.93
CA LEU A 95 -10.37 -2.39 7.41
C LEU A 95 -11.43 -3.49 7.28
N ASP A 96 -12.47 -3.39 8.09
CA ASP A 96 -13.65 -4.27 8.07
C ASP A 96 -14.66 -3.86 6.98
N ARG A 97 -14.61 -2.60 6.51
CA ARG A 97 -15.54 -2.05 5.51
C ARG A 97 -14.81 -1.37 4.35
N PRO A 98 -15.38 -1.43 3.13
CA PRO A 98 -14.81 -0.75 1.97
C PRO A 98 -15.01 0.76 2.04
N VAL A 99 -14.07 1.50 1.44
CA VAL A 99 -14.21 2.94 1.17
C VAL A 99 -14.08 3.15 -0.34
N LEU A 100 -15.21 3.35 -1.00
CA LEU A 100 -15.31 3.43 -2.47
C LEU A 100 -15.83 4.78 -2.98
N ASN A 101 -16.15 5.71 -2.09
CA ASN A 101 -16.86 6.95 -2.39
C ASN A 101 -16.08 8.22 -1.99
N SER A 102 -14.77 8.11 -1.75
CA SER A 102 -13.94 9.25 -1.34
C SER A 102 -13.15 9.73 -2.55
N THR A 103 -13.57 10.85 -3.11
CA THR A 103 -12.84 11.57 -4.16
C THR A 103 -12.12 12.76 -3.53
N TYR A 104 -11.01 13.15 -4.13
CA TYR A 104 -10.39 14.43 -3.80
C TYR A 104 -11.34 15.54 -4.23
N SER A 105 -11.92 16.29 -3.29
CA SER A 105 -12.62 17.52 -3.63
C SER A 105 -11.56 18.55 -4.00
N PHE A 106 -11.52 18.92 -5.28
CA PHE A 106 -10.64 19.98 -5.75
C PHE A 106 -11.01 21.27 -5.00
N SER A 107 -10.10 21.80 -4.19
CA SER A 107 -10.32 23.05 -3.47
C SER A 107 -9.64 24.18 -4.22
N LEU A 108 -10.25 25.37 -4.25
CA LEU A 108 -9.64 26.58 -4.82
C LEU A 108 -8.27 26.93 -4.18
N LYS A 109 -7.94 26.32 -3.04
CA LYS A 109 -6.64 26.45 -2.37
C LYS A 109 -5.50 25.70 -3.06
N ASP A 110 -5.80 24.73 -3.93
CA ASP A 110 -4.80 23.93 -4.67
C ASP A 110 -4.32 24.65 -5.96
N MET A 111 -4.79 25.88 -6.22
CA MET A 111 -4.52 26.67 -7.42
C MET A 111 -3.47 27.78 -7.19
N LYS A 112 -2.63 27.66 -6.16
CA LYS A 112 -1.63 28.68 -5.82
C LYS A 112 -0.20 28.17 -5.90
#